data_AF-A0A8H4W1G5-F1
#
_entry.id   AF-A0A8H4W1G5-F1
#
_cell.length_a   1.000
_cell.length_b   1.000
_cell.length_c   1.000
_cell.angle_alpha   90.00
_cell.angle_beta   90.00
_cell.angle_gamma   90.00
#
_symmetry.space_group_name_H-M   'P 1'
#
loop_
_entity.id
_entity.type
_entity.pdbx_description
1 polymer ?
#
loop_
_entity_poly.entity_id
_entity_poly.type
_entity_poly.pdbx_seq_one_letter_code
_entity_poly.pdbx_strand_id
1 'polypeptide(L)'
;MMGFMGITRPFHKDSVDDYQGVLVPLEQAIRHPAVMAEYERRRWEEEVRESDVSVASIPEAGMKRGDKASEVDTERGILAKIVTPVYSPNTIEGLRAEVVGDGGEESVYNLKSRVINKAIQDIDMGRYNWNLFILCGFGWFADNLWLQGIAMILPSLSAEFGISETEVRYTTCALFLGLCLGAFVWGIGSDIIGRRLAFNVTLALAGIFGIAAGAAPNWIGACGLFAALGVGVGGNLPVDGALYLEFLPEASGKLLTLLSIWWPVGQLVASLIGWAF
;
A
#
# COMPACT_ATOMS: atom_id res chain seq x y z
N MET A 1 -9.65 9.30 26.68
CA MET A 1 -9.32 10.50 25.88
C MET A 1 -8.14 10.14 24.99
N MET A 2 -8.40 9.72 23.75
CA MET A 2 -7.36 9.32 22.79
C MET A 2 -6.75 10.58 22.18
N GLY A 3 -5.53 10.91 22.59
CA GLY A 3 -4.74 11.96 21.97
C GLY A 3 -4.40 11.58 20.54
N PHE A 4 -4.81 12.45 19.61
CA PHE A 4 -4.44 12.43 18.20
C PHE A 4 -2.92 12.70 18.12
N MET A 5 -2.10 11.65 18.10
CA MET A 5 -0.68 11.77 18.45
C MET A 5 0.22 11.16 17.38
N GLY A 6 0.29 11.85 16.24
CA GLY A 6 1.28 11.58 15.18
C GLY A 6 1.98 12.85 14.69
N ILE A 7 1.87 13.98 15.42
CA ILE A 7 2.39 15.29 14.98
C ILE A 7 3.33 15.93 16.03
N THR A 8 3.35 15.46 17.29
CA THR A 8 3.94 16.25 18.38
C THR A 8 5.43 16.00 18.68
N ARG A 9 6.09 14.97 18.10
CA ARG A 9 7.51 14.68 18.38
C ARG A 9 8.29 14.11 17.19
N PRO A 10 8.93 14.96 16.35
CA PRO A 10 9.60 14.51 15.12
C PRO A 10 10.93 13.74 15.33
N PHE A 11 11.45 13.66 16.58
CA PHE A 11 12.73 12.98 16.88
C PHE A 11 12.65 11.99 18.06
N HIS A 12 11.45 11.67 18.54
CA HIS A 12 11.27 10.68 19.61
C HIS A 12 11.34 9.28 18.98
N LYS A 13 12.19 8.40 19.53
CA LYS A 13 12.16 6.97 19.17
C LYS A 13 11.06 6.33 19.98
N ASP A 14 9.95 6.03 19.34
CA ASP A 14 8.83 5.34 20.00
C ASP A 14 9.33 3.98 20.53
N SER A 15 9.19 3.77 21.84
CA SER A 15 9.50 2.50 22.51
C SER A 15 8.24 1.65 22.64
N VAL A 16 8.40 0.33 22.80
CA VAL A 16 7.30 -0.61 23.07
C VAL A 16 6.48 -0.17 24.30
N ASP A 17 7.15 0.47 25.26
CA ASP A 17 6.54 1.00 26.49
C ASP A 17 5.64 2.23 26.26
N ASP A 18 5.76 2.92 25.12
CA ASP A 18 4.92 4.08 24.76
C ASP A 18 3.50 3.65 24.34
N TYR A 19 3.25 2.35 24.14
CA TYR A 19 1.99 1.78 23.66
C TYR A 19 1.34 0.80 24.65
N GLN A 20 1.42 1.08 25.96
CA GLN A 20 0.72 0.30 26.98
C GLN A 20 -0.81 0.32 26.72
N GLY A 21 -1.36 -0.83 26.33
CA GLY A 21 -2.77 -1.02 25.97
C GLY A 21 -3.04 -1.37 24.50
N VAL A 22 -2.02 -1.29 23.63
CA VAL A 22 -2.09 -1.77 22.22
C VAL A 22 -1.40 -3.12 22.05
N LEU A 23 -0.52 -3.48 23.00
CA LEU A 23 0.17 -4.77 23.01
C LEU A 23 -0.81 -5.90 23.32
N VAL A 24 -1.19 -6.64 22.28
CA VAL A 24 -1.97 -7.87 22.40
C VAL A 24 -0.98 -9.03 22.54
N PRO A 25 -1.05 -9.82 23.64
CA PRO A 25 -0.29 -11.06 23.74
C PRO A 25 -0.58 -11.96 22.53
N LEU A 26 0.44 -12.59 21.95
CA LEU A 26 0.30 -13.40 20.73
C LEU A 26 -0.77 -14.49 20.86
N GLU A 27 -0.94 -15.03 22.06
CA GLU A 27 -1.97 -16.01 22.43
C GLU A 27 -3.40 -15.49 22.20
N GLN A 28 -3.61 -14.18 22.30
CA GLN A 28 -4.89 -13.48 22.14
C GLN A 28 -5.00 -12.75 20.79
N ALA A 29 -3.95 -12.78 19.96
CA ALA A 29 -3.96 -12.13 18.66
C ALA A 29 -4.84 -12.94 17.68
N ILE A 30 -5.79 -12.25 17.04
CA ILE A 30 -6.58 -12.83 15.96
C ILE A 30 -5.70 -12.82 14.70
N ARG A 31 -5.37 -14.01 14.19
CA ARG A 31 -4.57 -14.18 12.97
C ARG A 31 -5.49 -14.24 11.76
N HIS A 32 -5.08 -13.62 10.66
CA HIS A 32 -5.93 -13.56 9.47
C HIS A 32 -6.19 -14.99 8.90
N PRO A 33 -7.40 -15.33 8.43
CA PRO A 33 -7.74 -16.68 7.97
C PRO A 33 -6.83 -17.24 6.88
N ALA A 34 -6.29 -16.36 6.01
CA ALA A 34 -5.34 -16.75 4.97
C ALA A 34 -4.00 -17.25 5.56
N VAL A 35 -3.52 -16.62 6.63
CA VAL A 35 -2.30 -17.02 7.35
C VAL A 35 -2.53 -18.35 8.07
N MET A 36 -3.71 -18.50 8.68
CA MET A 36 -4.10 -19.76 9.32
C MET A 36 -4.19 -20.91 8.30
N ALA A 37 -4.73 -20.66 7.11
CA ALA A 37 -4.82 -21.66 6.04
C ALA A 37 -3.45 -22.05 5.46
N GLU A 38 -2.49 -21.12 5.38
CA GLU A 38 -1.11 -21.42 4.99
C GLU A 38 -0.39 -22.25 6.06
N TYR A 39 -0.58 -21.90 7.34
CA TYR A 39 -0.07 -22.68 8.46
C TYR A 39 -0.66 -24.11 8.47
N GLU A 40 -1.97 -24.25 8.29
CA GLU A 40 -2.63 -25.56 8.21
C GLU A 40 -2.13 -26.38 7.03
N ARG A 41 -1.87 -25.74 5.87
CA ARG A 41 -1.28 -26.39 4.70
C ARG A 41 0.14 -26.89 4.99
N ARG A 42 0.99 -26.06 5.59
CA ARG A 42 2.37 -26.43 5.96
C ARG A 42 2.41 -27.54 7.00
N ARG A 43 1.56 -27.44 8.01
CA ARG A 43 1.37 -28.49 9.02
C ARG A 43 0.95 -29.79 8.37
N TRP A 44 -0.01 -29.75 7.45
CA TRP A 44 -0.45 -30.91 6.68
C TRP A 44 0.70 -31.49 5.84
N GLU A 45 1.49 -30.66 5.15
CA GLU A 45 2.66 -31.09 4.38
C GLU A 45 3.74 -31.74 5.27
N GLU A 46 3.96 -31.24 6.48
CA GLU A 46 4.85 -31.85 7.47
C GLU A 46 4.31 -33.17 8.03
N GLU A 47 3.02 -33.24 8.36
CA GLU A 47 2.33 -34.47 8.81
C GLU A 47 2.35 -35.55 7.71
N VAL A 48 2.13 -35.15 6.44
CA VAL A 48 2.25 -36.04 5.27
C VAL A 48 3.69 -36.51 5.11
N ARG A 49 4.68 -35.62 5.23
CA ARG A 49 6.10 -35.98 5.15
C ARG A 49 6.53 -36.94 6.27
N GLU A 50 6.01 -36.79 7.48
CA GLU A 50 6.24 -37.75 8.57
C GLU A 50 5.55 -39.09 8.30
N SER A 51 4.34 -39.08 7.72
CA SER A 51 3.63 -40.30 7.37
C SER A 51 4.35 -41.09 6.26
N ASP A 52 4.88 -40.42 5.24
CA ASP A 52 5.66 -41.04 4.16
C ASP A 52 6.98 -41.64 4.67
N VAL A 53 7.63 -40.97 5.63
CA VAL A 53 8.83 -41.51 6.31
C VAL A 53 8.48 -42.73 7.17
N SER A 54 7.30 -42.76 7.80
CA SER A 54 6.82 -43.91 8.58
C SER A 54 6.47 -45.11 7.69
N VAL A 55 5.87 -44.88 6.51
CA VAL A 55 5.52 -45.94 5.54
C VAL A 55 6.77 -46.49 4.85
N ALA A 56 7.76 -45.63 4.56
CA ALA A 56 9.07 -46.05 4.04
C ALA A 56 9.91 -46.83 5.06
N SER A 57 9.55 -46.80 6.35
CA SER A 57 10.24 -47.52 7.43
C SER A 57 9.72 -48.94 7.69
N ILE A 58 8.76 -49.45 6.90
CA ILE A 58 8.40 -50.87 6.93
C ILE A 58 9.53 -51.66 6.27
N PRO A 59 10.29 -52.50 7.02
CA PRO A 59 11.46 -53.15 6.47
C PRO A 59 11.04 -54.26 5.51
N GLU A 60 11.26 -54.08 4.20
CA GLU A 60 11.46 -55.21 3.31
C GLU A 60 12.74 -55.93 3.76
N ALA A 61 12.58 -57.16 4.23
CA ALA A 61 13.67 -57.98 4.75
C ALA A 61 14.73 -58.23 3.66
N GLY A 62 15.92 -57.62 3.79
CA GLY A 62 17.02 -57.83 2.84
C GLY A 62 18.38 -57.18 3.16
N MET A 63 19.14 -57.77 4.09
CA MET A 63 20.61 -58.01 4.06
C MET A 63 21.64 -56.87 3.72
N LYS A 64 22.40 -56.44 4.77
CA LYS A 64 23.82 -55.96 4.83
C LYS A 64 24.18 -54.64 4.06
N ARG A 65 25.16 -53.78 4.42
CA ARG A 65 26.40 -53.82 5.23
C ARG A 65 26.84 -52.35 5.52
N GLY A 66 27.29 -52.10 6.75
CA GLY A 66 28.13 -51.01 7.31
C GLY A 66 28.37 -49.67 6.57
N ASP A 67 28.11 -48.56 7.28
CA ASP A 67 29.01 -47.39 7.35
C ASP A 67 28.68 -46.49 8.56
N LYS A 68 29.62 -46.35 9.51
CA LYS A 68 29.43 -45.65 10.80
C LYS A 68 29.51 -44.11 10.72
N ALA A 69 29.65 -43.53 9.54
CA ALA A 69 29.68 -42.07 9.34
C ALA A 69 28.29 -41.46 9.06
N SER A 70 27.32 -42.28 8.62
CA SER A 70 25.95 -41.87 8.32
C SER A 70 25.07 -41.77 9.58
N GLU A 71 25.40 -42.53 10.63
CA GLU A 71 24.55 -42.70 11.82
C GLU A 71 24.49 -41.44 12.69
N VAL A 72 25.55 -40.62 12.72
CA VAL A 72 25.64 -39.39 13.54
C VAL A 72 24.91 -38.21 12.89
N ASP A 73 24.94 -38.07 11.56
CA ASP A 73 24.15 -37.06 10.83
C ASP A 73 22.67 -37.47 10.73
N THR A 74 22.40 -38.77 10.68
CA THR A 74 21.04 -39.32 10.77
C THR A 74 20.46 -39.12 12.17
N GLU A 75 21.22 -39.36 13.25
CA GLU A 75 20.80 -39.04 14.62
C GLU A 75 20.62 -37.54 14.84
N ARG A 76 21.48 -36.67 14.29
CA ARG A 76 21.29 -35.20 14.37
C ARG A 76 20.07 -34.73 13.56
N GLY A 77 19.82 -35.30 12.39
CA GLY A 77 18.64 -35.03 11.57
C GLY A 77 17.35 -35.57 12.20
N ILE A 78 17.43 -36.70 12.92
CA ILE A 78 16.32 -37.29 13.68
C ILE A 78 16.09 -36.51 14.98
N LEU A 79 17.12 -36.08 15.70
CA LEU A 79 16.98 -35.23 16.89
C LEU A 79 16.50 -33.82 16.52
N ALA A 80 16.91 -33.26 15.37
CA ALA A 80 16.35 -32.02 14.84
C ALA A 80 14.86 -32.17 14.44
N LYS A 81 14.43 -33.38 14.04
CA LYS A 81 13.01 -33.72 13.75
C LYS A 81 12.18 -34.08 14.98
N ILE A 82 12.78 -34.68 16.02
CA ILE A 82 12.10 -35.05 17.27
C ILE A 82 11.90 -33.79 18.16
N VAL A 83 12.71 -32.75 17.97
CA VAL A 83 12.67 -31.50 18.74
C VAL A 83 11.97 -30.36 17.98
N THR A 84 11.16 -30.63 16.95
CA THR A 84 10.20 -29.62 16.45
C THR A 84 8.90 -29.77 17.25
N PRO A 85 8.71 -29.03 18.36
CA PRO A 85 7.39 -29.00 18.97
C PRO A 85 6.44 -28.41 17.94
N VAL A 86 5.26 -29.00 17.82
CA VAL A 86 4.15 -28.51 16.99
C VAL A 86 3.87 -27.06 17.40
N TYR A 87 4.45 -26.10 16.68
CA TYR A 87 4.44 -24.70 17.09
C TYR A 87 3.07 -24.08 16.81
N SER A 88 2.33 -23.70 17.84
CA SER A 88 1.08 -22.95 17.64
C SER A 88 1.37 -21.61 16.93
N PRO A 89 0.55 -21.19 15.95
CA PRO A 89 0.76 -19.95 15.19
C PRO A 89 0.75 -18.69 16.07
N ASN A 90 0.34 -18.84 17.33
CA ASN A 90 0.24 -17.79 18.34
C ASN A 90 1.43 -17.81 19.34
N THR A 91 2.50 -18.55 19.04
CA THR A 91 3.71 -18.60 19.87
C THR A 91 4.89 -17.91 19.18
N ILE A 92 5.80 -17.34 19.97
CA ILE A 92 7.02 -16.68 19.46
C ILE A 92 7.84 -17.66 18.60
N GLU A 93 7.86 -18.93 19.00
CA GLU A 93 8.63 -19.96 18.32
C GLU A 93 7.97 -20.39 16.99
N GLY A 94 6.63 -20.43 16.92
CA GLY A 94 5.91 -20.64 15.66
C GLY A 94 6.08 -19.51 14.66
N LEU A 95 6.03 -18.26 15.13
CA LEU A 95 6.38 -17.09 14.31
C LEU A 95 7.83 -17.15 13.82
N ARG A 96 8.77 -17.56 14.68
CA ARG A 96 10.18 -17.70 14.31
C ARG A 96 10.37 -18.79 13.26
N ALA A 97 9.72 -19.94 13.41
CA ALA A 97 9.76 -21.03 12.43
C ALA A 97 9.17 -20.61 11.08
N GLU A 98 8.10 -19.82 11.10
CA GLU A 98 7.42 -19.34 9.90
C GLU A 98 8.23 -18.27 9.13
N VAL A 99 8.91 -17.39 9.87
CA VAL A 99 9.75 -16.31 9.31
C VAL A 99 11.08 -16.84 8.75
N VAL A 100 11.65 -17.87 9.38
CA VAL A 100 12.95 -18.49 9.04
C VAL A 100 12.81 -19.56 7.94
N GLY A 101 11.83 -19.43 7.04
CA GLY A 101 11.59 -20.40 5.97
C GLY A 101 12.86 -20.86 5.20
N ASP A 102 12.90 -22.17 4.96
CA ASP A 102 13.97 -23.03 4.41
C ASP A 102 15.20 -22.36 3.75
N GLY A 103 16.34 -22.38 4.48
CA GLY A 103 17.62 -22.78 3.89
C GLY A 103 18.48 -21.76 3.13
N GLY A 104 18.49 -20.48 3.49
CA GLY A 104 19.46 -19.51 2.93
C GLY A 104 20.10 -18.60 3.98
N GLU A 105 21.30 -18.06 3.70
CA GLU A 105 21.88 -16.95 4.48
C GLU A 105 20.95 -15.72 4.39
N GLU A 106 19.94 -15.67 5.24
CA GLU A 106 19.01 -14.55 5.30
C GLU A 106 19.59 -13.44 6.17
N SER A 107 19.83 -12.29 5.54
CA SER A 107 20.17 -11.06 6.25
C SER A 107 19.12 -10.75 7.33
N VAL A 108 19.59 -10.32 8.52
CA VAL A 108 18.75 -9.89 9.65
C VAL A 108 17.69 -8.86 9.23
N TYR A 109 17.98 -8.07 8.19
CA TYR A 109 17.02 -7.14 7.59
C TYR A 109 15.80 -7.87 7.00
N ASN A 110 16.02 -8.90 6.18
CA ASN A 110 14.95 -9.64 5.50
C ASN A 110 14.01 -10.34 6.50
N LEU A 111 14.59 -10.92 7.56
CA LEU A 111 13.83 -11.53 8.65
C LEU A 111 12.94 -10.50 9.36
N LYS A 112 13.48 -9.31 9.66
CA LYS A 112 12.71 -8.22 10.27
C LYS A 112 11.61 -7.71 9.35
N SER A 113 11.88 -7.52 8.06
CA SER A 113 10.89 -7.09 7.07
C SER A 113 9.74 -8.09 6.94
N ARG A 114 10.01 -9.40 6.96
CA ARG A 114 8.97 -10.44 6.95
C ARG A 114 8.06 -10.37 8.18
N VAL A 115 8.64 -10.21 9.38
CA VAL A 115 7.86 -10.07 10.62
C VAL A 115 6.94 -8.85 10.54
N ILE A 116 7.44 -7.71 10.05
CA ILE A 116 6.66 -6.49 9.92
C ILE A 116 5.53 -6.66 8.89
N ASN A 117 5.83 -7.17 7.70
CA ASN A 117 4.82 -7.40 6.67
C ASN A 117 3.72 -8.34 7.16
N LYS A 118 4.09 -9.39 7.89
CA LYS A 118 3.15 -10.34 8.46
C LYS A 118 2.29 -9.73 9.56
N ALA A 119 2.89 -8.93 10.44
CA ALA A 119 2.13 -8.16 11.42
C ALA A 119 1.14 -7.19 10.75
N ILE A 120 1.53 -6.53 9.66
CA ILE A 120 0.63 -5.68 8.87
C ILE A 120 -0.51 -6.50 8.26
N GLN A 121 -0.25 -7.70 7.75
CA GLN A 121 -1.28 -8.60 7.23
C GLN A 121 -2.26 -9.10 8.31
N ASP A 122 -1.77 -9.33 9.53
CA ASP A 122 -2.58 -9.74 10.67
C ASP A 122 -3.40 -8.58 11.27
N ILE A 123 -2.99 -7.33 11.03
CA ILE A 123 -3.78 -6.16 11.40
C ILE A 123 -4.93 -6.00 10.40
N ASP A 124 -6.12 -6.42 10.82
CA ASP A 124 -7.37 -6.14 10.12
C ASP A 124 -7.59 -4.62 9.89
N MET A 125 -8.54 -4.27 9.02
CA MET A 125 -8.87 -2.87 8.75
C MET A 125 -9.37 -2.11 9.98
N GLY A 126 -8.48 -1.34 10.58
CA GLY A 126 -8.80 -0.40 11.64
C GLY A 126 -9.45 0.90 11.14
N ARG A 127 -9.86 1.76 12.08
CA ARG A 127 -10.41 3.10 11.81
C ARG A 127 -9.46 4.00 11.00
N TYR A 128 -8.15 3.83 11.20
CA TYR A 128 -7.13 4.56 10.45
C TYR A 128 -7.19 4.22 8.95
N ASN A 129 -7.30 2.93 8.59
CA ASN A 129 -7.35 2.48 7.20
C ASN A 129 -8.60 2.99 6.49
N TRP A 130 -9.73 3.08 7.18
CA TRP A 130 -10.95 3.71 6.65
C TRP A 130 -10.83 5.22 6.47
N ASN A 131 -10.21 5.92 7.42
CA ASN A 131 -9.94 7.35 7.26
C ASN A 131 -8.99 7.60 6.08
N LEU A 132 -7.99 6.73 5.89
CA LEU A 132 -7.07 6.81 4.77
C LEU A 132 -7.77 6.51 3.45
N PHE A 133 -8.65 5.51 3.40
CA PHE A 133 -9.49 5.22 2.22
C PHE A 133 -10.33 6.43 1.80
N ILE A 134 -10.95 7.11 2.77
CA ILE A 134 -11.72 8.34 2.50
C ILE A 134 -10.79 9.46 2.02
N LEU A 135 -9.63 9.65 2.65
CA LEU A 135 -8.68 10.70 2.29
C LEU A 135 -8.12 10.52 0.87
N CYS A 136 -7.64 9.33 0.54
CA CYS A 136 -7.16 8.96 -0.79
C CYS A 136 -8.29 9.05 -1.82
N GLY A 137 -9.48 8.58 -1.45
CA GLY A 137 -10.68 8.69 -2.27
C GLY A 137 -11.04 10.13 -2.62
N PHE A 138 -10.94 11.06 -1.66
CA PHE A 138 -11.10 12.49 -1.92
C PHE A 138 -10.02 13.07 -2.84
N GLY A 139 -8.80 12.51 -2.80
CA GLY A 139 -7.74 12.82 -3.77
C GLY A 139 -8.17 12.47 -5.21
N TRP A 140 -8.60 11.23 -5.44
CA TRP A 140 -9.10 10.79 -6.76
C TRP A 140 -10.32 11.57 -7.23
N PHE A 141 -11.23 11.86 -6.29
CA PHE A 141 -12.38 12.72 -6.54
C PHE A 141 -11.94 14.10 -7.02
N ALA A 142 -11.00 14.75 -6.33
CA ALA A 142 -10.52 16.08 -6.66
C ALA A 142 -9.76 16.10 -7.99
N ASP A 143 -8.95 15.08 -8.27
CA ASP A 143 -8.21 14.96 -9.52
C ASP A 143 -9.17 14.89 -10.72
N ASN A 144 -10.22 14.07 -10.61
CA ASN A 144 -11.22 13.98 -11.66
C ASN A 144 -12.06 15.26 -11.76
N LEU A 145 -12.41 15.89 -10.63
CA LEU A 145 -13.13 17.17 -10.61
C LEU A 145 -12.37 18.25 -11.39
N TRP A 146 -11.04 18.32 -11.26
CA TRP A 146 -10.21 19.26 -12.02
C TRP A 146 -10.18 18.96 -13.52
N LEU A 147 -9.96 17.70 -13.90
CA LEU A 147 -9.93 17.30 -15.31
C LEU A 147 -11.27 17.60 -16.00
N GLN A 148 -12.38 17.25 -15.34
CA GLN A 148 -13.70 17.46 -15.88
C GLN A 148 -14.11 18.94 -15.84
N GLY A 149 -13.80 19.65 -14.76
CA GLY A 149 -14.07 21.08 -14.62
C GLY A 149 -13.41 21.90 -15.72
N ILE A 150 -12.15 21.62 -16.05
CA ILE A 150 -11.45 22.31 -17.13
C ILE A 150 -12.11 22.04 -18.49
N ALA A 151 -12.54 20.79 -18.74
CA ALA A 151 -13.25 20.47 -19.98
C ALA A 151 -14.59 21.22 -20.11
N MET A 152 -15.31 21.41 -19.00
CA MET A 152 -16.60 22.11 -18.98
C MET A 152 -16.48 23.61 -19.18
N ILE A 153 -15.41 24.25 -18.68
CA ILE A 153 -15.22 25.70 -18.81
C ILE A 153 -14.63 26.14 -20.16
N LEU A 154 -14.20 25.21 -21.04
CA LEU A 154 -13.58 25.57 -22.34
C LEU A 154 -14.42 26.54 -23.18
N PRO A 155 -15.75 26.35 -23.36
CA PRO A 155 -16.55 27.29 -24.15
C PRO A 155 -16.59 28.69 -23.53
N SER A 156 -16.76 28.75 -22.20
CA SER A 156 -16.74 30.02 -21.46
C SER A 156 -15.38 30.71 -21.52
N LEU A 157 -14.30 29.94 -21.48
CA LEU A 157 -12.93 30.44 -21.63
C LEU A 157 -12.71 31.02 -23.04
N SER A 158 -13.29 30.39 -24.07
CA SER A 158 -13.25 30.88 -25.46
C SER A 158 -13.98 32.21 -25.60
N ALA A 159 -15.14 32.35 -24.94
CA ALA A 159 -15.95 33.56 -24.97
C ALA A 159 -15.30 34.73 -24.22
N GLU A 160 -14.74 34.47 -23.04
CA GLU A 160 -14.11 35.50 -22.19
C GLU A 160 -12.86 36.11 -22.84
N PHE A 161 -12.00 35.26 -23.41
CA PHE A 161 -10.76 35.71 -24.03
C PHE A 161 -10.88 36.00 -25.54
N GLY A 162 -12.06 35.79 -26.14
CA GLY A 162 -12.32 36.06 -27.56
C GLY A 162 -11.51 35.21 -28.54
N ILE A 163 -11.24 33.95 -28.20
CA ILE A 163 -10.36 33.03 -28.94
C ILE A 163 -11.22 32.05 -29.77
N SER A 164 -10.64 31.48 -30.82
CA SER A 164 -11.29 30.42 -31.58
C SER A 164 -11.47 29.14 -30.77
N GLU A 165 -12.55 28.39 -31.06
CA GLU A 165 -12.81 27.07 -30.45
C GLU A 165 -11.70 26.05 -30.73
N THR A 166 -10.92 26.24 -31.80
CA THR A 166 -9.80 25.35 -32.10
C THR A 166 -8.61 25.66 -31.19
N GLU A 167 -8.35 26.94 -30.93
CA GLU A 167 -7.23 27.36 -30.09
C GLU A 167 -7.50 27.09 -28.62
N VAL A 168 -8.72 27.30 -28.11
CA VAL A 168 -9.04 27.07 -26.70
C VAL A 168 -8.77 25.63 -26.26
N ARG A 169 -8.80 24.66 -27.18
CA ARG A 169 -8.46 23.25 -26.93
C ARG A 169 -6.99 23.03 -26.57
N TYR A 170 -6.08 23.94 -26.94
CA TYR A 170 -4.70 23.90 -26.48
C TYR A 170 -4.58 24.09 -24.96
N THR A 171 -5.60 24.66 -24.30
CA THR A 171 -5.68 24.71 -22.83
C THR A 171 -5.64 23.29 -22.23
N THR A 172 -6.40 22.36 -22.82
CA THR A 172 -6.40 20.96 -22.40
C THR A 172 -5.05 20.30 -22.69
N CYS A 173 -4.40 20.64 -23.81
CA CYS A 173 -3.04 20.16 -24.09
C CYS A 173 -2.04 20.65 -23.03
N ALA A 174 -2.11 21.92 -22.63
CA ALA A 174 -1.26 22.50 -21.60
C ALA A 174 -1.46 21.79 -20.24
N LEU A 175 -2.71 21.51 -19.88
CA LEU A 175 -3.05 20.71 -18.68
C LEU A 175 -2.39 19.32 -18.74
N PHE A 176 -2.55 18.58 -19.85
CA PHE A 176 -1.97 17.24 -20.00
C PHE A 176 -0.44 17.25 -20.01
N LEU A 177 0.19 18.28 -20.60
CA LEU A 177 1.65 18.45 -20.50
C LEU A 177 2.09 18.64 -19.05
N GLY A 178 1.38 19.47 -18.30
CA GLY A 178 1.57 19.61 -16.85
C GLY A 178 1.39 18.29 -16.12
N LEU A 179 0.36 17.52 -16.47
CA LEU A 179 0.05 16.21 -15.89
C LEU A 179 1.18 15.19 -16.10
N CYS A 180 1.71 15.11 -17.33
CA CYS A 180 2.85 14.25 -17.63
C CYS A 180 4.11 14.64 -16.84
N LEU A 181 4.42 15.94 -16.76
CA LEU A 181 5.56 16.43 -15.99
C LEU A 181 5.38 16.18 -14.49
N GLY A 182 4.18 16.42 -13.97
CA GLY A 182 3.81 16.16 -12.58
C GLY A 182 3.95 14.70 -12.21
N ALA A 183 3.40 13.79 -13.02
CA ALA A 183 3.49 12.35 -12.78
C ALA A 183 4.94 11.87 -12.73
N PHE A 184 5.79 12.37 -13.62
CA PHE A 184 7.22 12.02 -13.64
C PHE A 184 7.96 12.57 -12.41
N VAL A 185 7.81 13.86 -12.13
CA VAL A 185 8.53 14.54 -11.03
C VAL A 185 8.09 14.02 -9.67
N TRP A 186 6.78 13.93 -9.43
CA TRP A 186 6.24 13.49 -8.14
C TRP A 186 6.30 11.98 -7.96
N GLY A 187 6.29 11.19 -9.05
CA GLY A 187 6.52 9.75 -8.98
C GLY A 187 7.83 9.44 -8.24
N ILE A 188 8.94 10.00 -8.74
CA ILE A 188 10.27 9.82 -8.11
C ILE A 188 10.42 10.68 -6.85
N GLY A 189 9.94 11.92 -6.88
CA GLY A 189 10.09 12.87 -5.78
C GLY A 189 9.38 12.44 -4.49
N SER A 190 8.26 11.72 -4.61
CA SER A 190 7.52 11.21 -3.46
C SER A 190 8.27 10.15 -2.67
N ASP A 191 9.13 9.37 -3.34
CA ASP A 191 9.96 8.35 -2.68
C ASP A 191 11.06 8.99 -1.82
N ILE A 192 11.52 10.20 -2.19
CA ILE A 192 12.60 10.92 -1.50
C ILE A 192 12.05 11.80 -0.37
N ILE A 193 11.00 12.57 -0.64
CA ILE A 193 10.43 13.55 0.29
C ILE A 193 9.48 12.87 1.30
N GLY A 194 8.97 11.68 0.95
CA GLY A 194 7.98 10.93 1.70
C GLY A 194 6.56 11.17 1.18
N ARG A 195 5.77 10.08 1.10
CA ARG A 195 4.46 10.09 0.43
C ARG A 195 3.44 11.00 1.07
N ARG A 196 3.40 11.10 2.40
CA ARG A 196 2.44 11.97 3.11
C ARG A 196 2.65 13.45 2.78
N LEU A 197 3.90 13.91 2.68
CA LEU A 197 4.19 15.30 2.32
C LEU A 197 3.93 15.53 0.84
N ALA A 198 4.35 14.61 -0.02
CA ALA A 198 4.10 14.69 -1.46
C ALA A 198 2.60 14.83 -1.77
N PHE A 199 1.74 13.99 -1.17
CA PHE A 199 0.28 14.04 -1.34
C PHE A 199 -0.35 15.39 -0.96
N ASN A 200 0.07 15.96 0.17
CA ASN A 200 -0.47 17.25 0.60
C ASN A 200 0.01 18.41 -0.28
N VAL A 201 1.26 18.35 -0.76
CA VAL A 201 1.83 19.38 -1.62
C VAL A 201 1.20 19.36 -3.01
N THR A 202 0.97 18.18 -3.61
CA THR A 202 0.32 18.05 -4.92
C THR A 202 -1.10 18.62 -4.89
N LEU A 203 -1.88 18.30 -3.86
CA LEU A 203 -3.23 18.86 -3.65
C LEU A 203 -3.21 20.38 -3.41
N ALA A 204 -2.26 20.88 -2.60
CA ALA A 204 -2.11 22.31 -2.36
C ALA A 204 -1.74 23.06 -3.65
N LEU A 205 -0.84 22.51 -4.46
CA LEU A 205 -0.48 23.08 -5.77
C LEU A 205 -1.69 23.13 -6.70
N ALA A 206 -2.44 22.02 -6.82
CA ALA A 206 -3.65 21.99 -7.65
C ALA A 206 -4.68 23.04 -7.20
N GLY A 207 -4.92 23.16 -5.88
CA GLY A 207 -5.84 24.16 -5.32
C GLY A 207 -5.38 25.60 -5.54
N ILE A 208 -4.11 25.92 -5.25
CA ILE A 208 -3.57 27.28 -5.37
C ILE A 208 -3.57 27.72 -6.84
N PHE A 209 -3.05 26.90 -7.74
CA PHE A 209 -3.00 27.25 -9.15
C PHE A 209 -4.37 27.23 -9.82
N GLY A 210 -5.29 26.38 -9.34
CA GLY A 210 -6.68 26.38 -9.81
C GLY A 210 -7.43 27.65 -9.45
N ILE A 211 -7.28 28.14 -8.22
CA ILE A 211 -7.85 29.43 -7.80
C ILE A 211 -7.17 30.58 -8.57
N ALA A 212 -5.84 30.53 -8.73
CA ALA A 212 -5.09 31.55 -9.47
C ALA A 212 -5.49 31.60 -10.96
N ALA A 213 -5.82 30.46 -11.57
CA ALA A 213 -6.28 30.40 -12.96
C ALA A 213 -7.57 31.20 -13.20
N GLY A 214 -8.44 31.32 -12.18
CA GLY A 214 -9.65 32.15 -12.25
C GLY A 214 -9.37 33.66 -12.32
N ALA A 215 -8.17 34.10 -11.93
CA ALA A 215 -7.74 35.50 -11.98
C ALA A 215 -6.74 35.75 -13.14
N ALA A 216 -6.66 34.84 -14.11
CA ALA A 216 -5.68 34.94 -15.20
C ALA A 216 -5.95 36.18 -16.09
N PRO A 217 -4.92 37.01 -16.35
CA PRO A 217 -5.09 38.26 -17.12
C PRO A 217 -5.17 38.03 -18.64
N ASN A 218 -4.73 36.87 -19.13
CA ASN A 218 -4.76 36.49 -20.53
C ASN A 218 -4.78 34.96 -20.67
N TRP A 219 -5.16 34.49 -21.85
CA TRP A 219 -5.29 33.06 -22.14
C TRP A 219 -3.99 32.27 -21.99
N ILE A 220 -2.87 32.83 -22.43
CA ILE A 220 -1.56 32.15 -22.33
C ILE A 220 -1.16 31.97 -20.85
N GLY A 221 -1.45 32.97 -20.02
CA GLY A 221 -1.30 32.91 -18.57
C GLY A 221 -2.23 31.87 -17.94
N ALA A 222 -3.49 31.80 -18.38
CA ALA A 222 -4.42 30.75 -17.96
C ALA A 222 -3.89 29.35 -18.31
N CYS A 223 -3.40 29.14 -19.54
CA CYS A 223 -2.76 27.89 -19.96
C CYS A 223 -1.55 27.53 -19.10
N GLY A 224 -0.70 28.51 -18.76
CA GLY A 224 0.44 28.29 -17.86
C GLY A 224 0.01 27.88 -16.44
N LEU A 225 -1.05 28.49 -15.92
CA LEU A 225 -1.62 28.16 -14.61
C LEU A 225 -2.30 26.78 -14.63
N PHE A 226 -3.01 26.42 -15.71
CA PHE A 226 -3.57 25.08 -15.88
C PHE A 226 -2.49 24.02 -16.05
N ALA A 227 -1.36 24.32 -16.71
CA ALA A 227 -0.22 23.43 -16.74
C ALA A 227 0.38 23.24 -15.34
N ALA A 228 0.53 24.31 -14.55
CA ALA A 228 1.01 24.23 -13.17
C ALA A 228 0.06 23.45 -12.25
N LEU A 229 -1.26 23.63 -12.42
CA LEU A 229 -2.28 22.80 -11.79
C LEU A 229 -2.13 21.34 -12.21
N GLY A 230 -1.92 21.09 -13.51
CA GLY A 230 -1.68 19.77 -14.07
C GLY A 230 -0.50 19.06 -13.41
N VAL A 231 0.57 19.79 -13.05
CA VAL A 231 1.71 19.22 -12.30
C VAL A 231 1.27 18.70 -10.93
N GLY A 232 0.36 19.38 -10.24
CA GLY A 232 -0.22 18.93 -8.98
C GLY A 232 -1.09 17.69 -9.16
N VAL A 233 -2.10 17.76 -10.03
CA VAL A 233 -3.05 16.66 -10.30
C VAL A 233 -2.33 15.41 -10.83
N GLY A 234 -1.39 15.59 -11.76
CA GLY A 234 -0.60 14.51 -12.34
C GLY A 234 0.31 13.82 -11.34
N GLY A 235 0.84 14.56 -10.37
CA GLY A 235 1.63 13.98 -9.29
C GLY A 235 0.78 13.28 -8.24
N ASN A 236 -0.45 13.72 -8.00
CA ASN A 236 -1.33 13.12 -7.01
C ASN A 236 -1.73 11.67 -7.39
N LEU A 237 -2.05 11.43 -8.66
CA LEU A 237 -2.43 10.12 -9.20
C LEU A 237 -1.50 8.95 -8.79
N PRO A 238 -0.17 9.00 -9.03
CA PRO A 238 0.74 7.94 -8.62
C PRO A 238 1.05 7.95 -7.12
N VAL A 239 1.12 9.14 -6.49
CA VAL A 239 1.48 9.28 -5.07
C VAL A 239 0.39 8.74 -4.18
N ASP A 240 -0.87 9.00 -4.51
CA ASP A 240 -2.02 8.57 -3.72
C ASP A 240 -2.20 7.05 -3.75
N GLY A 241 -2.12 6.45 -4.95
CA GLY A 241 -2.20 4.99 -5.08
C GLY A 241 -1.12 4.29 -4.27
N ALA A 242 0.11 4.80 -4.29
CA ALA A 242 1.21 4.23 -3.54
C ALA A 242 1.12 4.51 -2.04
N LEU A 243 0.65 5.70 -1.62
CA LEU A 243 0.37 6.00 -0.21
C LEU A 243 -0.69 5.04 0.33
N TYR A 244 -1.77 4.82 -0.42
CA TYR A 244 -2.83 3.91 0.01
C TYR A 244 -2.32 2.47 0.12
N LEU A 245 -1.52 2.01 -0.84
CA LEU A 245 -0.93 0.67 -0.85
C LEU A 245 0.06 0.42 0.29
N GLU A 246 0.83 1.43 0.70
CA GLU A 246 1.78 1.30 1.82
C GLU A 246 1.11 1.02 3.17
N PHE A 247 -0.15 1.43 3.33
CA PHE A 247 -0.92 1.25 4.56
C PHE A 247 -2.06 0.22 4.42
N LEU A 248 -2.21 -0.40 3.24
CA LEU A 248 -3.26 -1.38 3.01
C LEU A 248 -2.76 -2.80 3.34
N PRO A 249 -3.41 -3.53 4.26
CA PRO A 249 -3.12 -4.95 4.43
C PRO A 249 -3.46 -5.71 3.14
N GLU A 250 -2.57 -6.60 2.68
CA GLU A 250 -2.73 -7.33 1.40
C GLU A 250 -4.08 -8.07 1.28
N ALA A 251 -4.62 -8.56 2.40
CA ALA A 251 -5.94 -9.19 2.49
C ALA A 251 -7.09 -8.29 1.99
N SER A 252 -6.89 -6.97 2.07
CA SER A 252 -7.83 -5.93 1.69
C SER A 252 -7.57 -5.35 0.30
N GLY A 253 -6.76 -6.00 -0.54
CA GLY A 253 -6.44 -5.53 -1.91
C GLY A 253 -7.66 -5.19 -2.78
N LYS A 254 -8.84 -5.76 -2.48
CA LYS A 254 -10.12 -5.40 -3.14
C LYS A 254 -10.53 -3.95 -2.88
N LEU A 255 -10.13 -3.33 -1.77
CA LEU A 255 -10.44 -1.92 -1.51
C LEU A 255 -9.68 -0.96 -2.41
N LEU A 256 -8.54 -1.38 -2.99
CA LEU A 256 -7.90 -0.59 -4.04
C LEU A 256 -8.84 -0.45 -5.25
N THR A 257 -9.54 -1.53 -5.62
CA THR A 257 -10.56 -1.47 -6.68
C THR A 257 -11.79 -0.66 -6.27
N LEU A 258 -12.10 -0.63 -4.97
CA LEU A 258 -13.17 0.21 -4.42
C LEU A 258 -12.81 1.70 -4.46
N LEU A 259 -11.52 2.04 -4.38
CA LEU A 259 -11.04 3.44 -4.49
C LEU A 259 -11.43 4.05 -5.84
N SER A 260 -11.44 3.26 -6.91
CA SER A 260 -11.87 3.67 -8.24
C SER A 260 -13.32 4.17 -8.30
N ILE A 261 -14.17 3.89 -7.32
CA ILE A 261 -15.55 4.42 -7.24
C ILE A 261 -15.55 5.93 -7.05
N TRP A 262 -14.50 6.50 -6.44
CA TRP A 262 -14.41 7.95 -6.26
C TRP A 262 -14.26 8.72 -7.58
N TRP A 263 -13.75 8.06 -8.62
CA TRP A 263 -13.62 8.65 -9.95
C TRP A 263 -14.97 9.04 -10.58
N PRO A 264 -15.94 8.12 -10.77
CA PRO A 264 -17.26 8.49 -11.28
C PRO A 264 -18.05 9.39 -10.33
N VAL A 265 -17.81 9.32 -9.01
CA VAL A 265 -18.40 10.28 -8.05
C VAL A 265 -17.91 11.70 -8.32
N GLY A 266 -16.60 11.87 -8.58
CA GLY A 266 -16.01 13.13 -9.03
C GLY A 266 -16.68 13.66 -10.29
N GLN A 267 -16.84 12.79 -11.28
CA GLN A 267 -17.45 13.13 -12.57
C GLN A 267 -18.91 13.58 -12.39
N LEU A 268 -19.67 12.88 -11.55
CA LEU A 268 -21.06 13.20 -11.26
C LEU A 268 -21.17 14.58 -10.60
N VAL A 269 -20.35 14.85 -9.57
CA VAL A 269 -20.35 16.14 -8.88
C VAL A 269 -19.89 17.27 -9.80
N ALA A 270 -18.85 17.07 -10.61
CA ALA A 270 -18.42 18.05 -11.62
C ALA A 270 -19.58 18.41 -12.57
N SER A 271 -20.28 17.39 -13.07
CA SER A 271 -21.40 17.57 -14.00
C SER A 271 -22.58 18.27 -13.35
N LEU A 272 -22.89 17.95 -12.09
CA LEU A 272 -23.95 18.62 -11.33
C LEU A 272 -23.62 20.09 -11.05
N ILE A 273 -22.37 20.39 -10.70
CA ILE A 273 -21.90 21.76 -10.51
C ILE A 273 -22.02 22.53 -11.82
N GLY A 274 -21.52 21.99 -12.92
CA GLY A 274 -21.60 22.69 -14.20
C GLY A 274 -23.01 22.74 -14.80
N TRP A 275 -23.95 21.89 -14.38
CA TRP A 275 -25.37 22.03 -14.73
C TRP A 275 -26.05 23.19 -13.97
N ALA A 276 -25.56 23.51 -12.77
CA ALA A 276 -26.14 24.57 -11.95
C ALA A 276 -25.83 25.99 -12.48
N PHE A 277 -24.92 26.13 -13.45
CA PHE A 277 -24.50 27.39 -14.08
C PHE A 277 -24.84 27.38 -15.57
#